data_AF-X1H1B5-F1
#
_entry.id   AF-X1H1B5-F1
#
_cell.length_a   1.000
_cell.length_b   1.000
_cell.length_c   1.000
_cell.angle_alpha   90.00
_cell.angle_beta   90.00
_cell.angle_gamma   90.00
#
_symmetry.space_group_name_H-M   'P 1'
#
loop_
_entity.id
_entity.type
_entity.pdbx_description
1 polymer ?
#
loop_
_entity_poly.entity_id
_entity_poly.type
_entity_poly.pdbx_seq_one_letter_code
_entity_poly.pdbx_strand_id
1 'polypeptide(L)'
;VELYAILCEVESLQPAESFPYVEPSTLDEIRAERPDGPRRMELSLTDAQMLDRIHGAWLGRAAGCALGKPVEQGWHKDQIDSYLQFAKALPLNDYIPLVDGHPEGLKLRDPDCTRGRIHYMARDDDMDYTVLGLHVLESCRLDFTSRNVAGTWLNRLPYHLTYTAERAAYRNLVNNLWPPESARHRNPYREWIGAQIRADAWGYAAPGWPEKAAEFAFRDATVSHVKNGIYGEMFVAAMLAAAFMTSDVEEVIKVGLSEIPANCRLA
;
A
#
# COMPACT_ATOMS: atom_id res chain seq x y z
N VAL A 1 -27.40 12.94 -18.55
CA VAL A 1 -26.90 14.30 -18.82
C VAL A 1 -26.70 15.07 -17.52
N GLU A 2 -27.70 15.10 -16.63
CA GLU A 2 -27.62 15.77 -15.32
C GLU A 2 -26.52 15.26 -14.39
N LEU A 3 -26.45 13.94 -14.15
CA LEU A 3 -25.38 13.34 -13.30
C LEU A 3 -23.96 13.58 -13.83
N TYR A 4 -23.81 13.66 -15.16
CA TYR A 4 -22.52 13.97 -15.79
C TYR A 4 -22.11 15.42 -15.51
N ALA A 5 -23.05 16.35 -15.58
CA ALA A 5 -22.80 17.76 -15.28
C ALA A 5 -22.42 17.95 -13.80
N ILE A 6 -23.15 17.31 -12.88
CA ILE A 6 -22.84 17.34 -11.44
C ILE A 6 -21.44 16.79 -11.18
N LEU A 7 -21.06 15.68 -11.81
CA LEU A 7 -19.72 15.12 -11.64
C LEU A 7 -18.64 16.09 -12.12
N CYS A 8 -18.83 16.75 -13.28
CA CYS A 8 -17.88 17.73 -13.79
C CYS A 8 -17.80 18.96 -12.87
N GLU A 9 -18.92 19.40 -12.30
CA GLU A 9 -18.97 20.49 -11.33
C GLU A 9 -18.17 20.13 -10.07
N VAL A 10 -18.43 18.96 -9.49
CA VAL A 10 -17.70 18.46 -8.31
C VAL A 10 -16.20 18.30 -8.57
N GLU A 11 -15.81 17.80 -9.75
CA GLU A 11 -14.39 17.67 -10.13
C GLU A 11 -13.68 19.02 -10.30
N SER A 12 -14.41 20.10 -10.54
CA SER A 12 -13.86 21.46 -10.68
C SER A 12 -13.72 22.23 -9.36
N LEU A 13 -14.37 21.75 -8.29
CA LEU A 13 -14.36 22.41 -6.99
C LEU A 13 -12.94 22.45 -6.40
N GLN A 14 -12.62 23.59 -5.81
CA GLN A 14 -11.41 23.75 -5.01
C GLN A 14 -11.73 23.49 -3.52
N PRO A 15 -10.75 23.03 -2.73
CA PRO A 15 -10.89 23.01 -1.28
C PRO A 15 -11.30 24.38 -0.74
N ALA A 16 -12.14 24.40 0.29
CA ALA A 16 -12.50 25.65 0.96
C ALA A 16 -11.25 26.34 1.54
N GLU A 17 -11.25 27.67 1.65
CA GLU A 17 -10.14 28.42 2.27
C GLU A 17 -9.88 28.01 3.72
N SER A 18 -10.89 27.45 4.41
CA SER A 18 -10.79 26.90 5.76
C SER A 18 -10.16 25.50 5.83
N PHE A 19 -9.80 24.88 4.70
CA PHE A 19 -9.16 23.57 4.66
C PHE A 19 -7.75 23.67 5.27
N PRO A 20 -7.49 23.04 6.43
CA PRO A 20 -6.30 23.35 7.22
C PRO A 20 -5.03 22.61 6.77
N TYR A 21 -5.14 21.70 5.80
CA TYR A 21 -4.07 20.81 5.39
C TYR A 21 -3.39 21.25 4.09
N VAL A 22 -2.09 21.00 4.00
CA VAL A 22 -1.26 21.20 2.82
C VAL A 22 -1.00 19.85 2.17
N GLU A 23 -1.64 19.60 1.03
CA GLU A 23 -1.64 18.28 0.39
C GLU A 23 -1.28 18.33 -1.12
N PRO A 24 -0.02 18.62 -1.46
CA PRO A 24 0.46 18.62 -2.85
C PRO A 24 0.61 17.21 -3.43
N SER A 25 0.56 17.07 -4.76
CA SER A 25 0.70 15.75 -5.41
C SER A 25 1.86 15.66 -6.39
N THR A 26 2.80 16.60 -6.32
CA THR A 26 4.08 16.51 -7.03
C THR A 26 5.20 16.24 -6.04
N LEU A 27 6.24 15.51 -6.47
CA LEU A 27 7.33 15.10 -5.59
C LEU A 27 8.06 16.31 -5.00
N ASP A 28 8.30 17.35 -5.80
CA ASP A 28 9.03 18.54 -5.36
C ASP A 28 8.26 19.34 -4.30
N GLU A 29 6.95 19.50 -4.49
CA GLU A 29 6.10 20.14 -3.48
C GLU A 29 5.99 19.28 -2.21
N ILE A 30 5.86 17.95 -2.33
CA ILE A 30 5.86 17.06 -1.17
C ILE A 30 7.17 17.19 -0.39
N ARG A 31 8.31 17.25 -1.08
CA ARG A 31 9.64 17.44 -0.47
C ARG A 31 9.81 18.81 0.19
N ALA A 32 9.11 19.84 -0.29
CA ALA A 32 9.12 21.16 0.32
C ALA A 32 8.29 21.22 1.61
N GLU A 33 7.24 20.41 1.71
CA GLU A 33 6.31 20.39 2.85
C GLU A 33 6.62 19.32 3.91
N ARG A 34 7.53 18.38 3.63
CA ARG A 34 7.93 17.34 4.60
C ARG A 34 8.88 17.89 5.67
N PRO A 35 8.81 17.39 6.91
CA PRO A 35 9.73 17.84 7.97
C PRO A 35 11.13 17.24 7.76
N ASP A 36 12.13 17.77 8.48
CA ASP A 36 13.48 17.20 8.47
C ASP A 36 13.51 15.77 9.03
N GLY A 37 14.40 14.95 8.48
CA GLY A 37 14.58 13.55 8.88
C GLY A 37 15.75 12.88 8.16
N PRO A 38 16.10 11.65 8.53
CA PRO A 38 17.22 10.94 7.95
C PRO A 38 16.89 10.49 6.52
N ARG A 39 17.39 11.22 5.52
CA ARG A 39 17.25 10.86 4.10
C ARG A 39 18.01 9.61 3.73
N ARG A 40 19.12 9.35 4.44
CA ARG A 40 19.96 8.18 4.29
C ARG A 40 20.56 7.82 5.65
N MET A 41 20.50 6.55 5.98
CA MET A 41 21.05 5.94 7.18
C MET A 41 22.32 5.17 6.83
N GLU A 42 23.22 5.01 7.80
CA GLU A 42 24.46 4.29 7.58
C GLU A 42 24.20 2.79 7.40
N LEU A 43 24.51 2.27 6.21
CA LEU A 43 24.37 0.85 5.92
C LEU A 43 25.51 0.06 6.56
N SER A 44 25.21 -0.67 7.63
CA SER A 44 26.19 -1.45 8.41
C SER A 44 25.93 -2.97 8.39
N LEU A 45 25.07 -3.44 7.48
CA LEU A 45 24.69 -4.85 7.39
C LEU A 45 25.66 -5.65 6.52
N THR A 46 26.03 -6.84 7.00
CA THR A 46 26.64 -7.90 6.16
C THR A 46 25.62 -8.48 5.18
N ASP A 47 26.09 -9.14 4.11
CA ASP A 47 25.21 -9.82 3.15
C ASP A 47 24.25 -10.82 3.80
N ALA A 48 24.72 -11.56 4.82
CA ALA A 48 23.90 -12.51 5.56
C ALA A 48 22.80 -11.81 6.38
N GLN A 49 23.11 -10.69 7.02
CA GLN A 49 22.11 -9.88 7.75
C GLN A 49 21.13 -9.22 6.78
N MET A 50 21.60 -8.74 5.62
CA MET A 50 20.74 -8.20 4.58
C MET A 50 19.74 -9.26 4.10
N LEU A 51 20.22 -10.47 3.79
CA LEU A 51 19.37 -11.57 3.37
C LEU A 51 18.33 -11.94 4.44
N ASP A 52 18.74 -12.01 5.71
CA ASP A 52 17.83 -12.30 6.83
C ASP A 52 16.72 -11.24 6.96
N ARG A 53 17.06 -9.95 6.83
CA ARG A 53 16.09 -8.85 6.87
C ARG A 53 15.12 -8.87 5.69
N ILE A 54 15.61 -9.08 4.46
CA ILE A 54 14.75 -9.20 3.26
C ILE A 54 13.81 -10.40 3.40
N HIS A 55 14.34 -11.54 3.82
CA HIS A 55 13.54 -12.75 4.00
C HIS A 55 12.50 -12.58 5.11
N GLY A 56 12.88 -11.98 6.23
CA GLY A 56 11.95 -11.64 7.31
C GLY A 56 10.86 -10.67 6.87
N ALA A 57 11.18 -9.67 6.06
CA ALA A 57 10.20 -8.73 5.51
C ALA A 57 9.18 -9.45 4.59
N TRP A 58 9.66 -10.28 3.67
CA TRP A 58 8.81 -11.09 2.77
C TRP A 58 7.91 -12.05 3.55
N LEU A 59 8.44 -12.76 4.54
CA LEU A 59 7.67 -13.68 5.37
C LEU A 59 6.67 -12.93 6.26
N GLY A 60 7.06 -11.78 6.83
CA GLY A 60 6.18 -10.94 7.64
C GLY A 60 4.98 -10.44 6.85
N ARG A 61 5.21 -10.02 5.60
CA ARG A 61 4.13 -9.66 4.67
C ARG A 61 3.19 -10.83 4.40
N ALA A 62 3.73 -11.97 3.96
CA ALA A 62 2.93 -13.16 3.69
C ALA A 62 2.12 -13.60 4.93
N ALA A 63 2.75 -13.54 6.11
CA ALA A 63 2.10 -13.87 7.37
C ALA A 63 0.93 -12.93 7.69
N GLY A 64 1.10 -11.62 7.48
CA GLY A 64 0.07 -10.61 7.68
C GLY A 64 -1.10 -10.75 6.71
N CYS A 65 -0.84 -10.89 5.41
CA CYS A 65 -1.88 -11.10 4.40
C CYS A 65 -2.67 -12.39 4.69
N ALA A 66 -2.00 -13.50 5.01
CA ALA A 66 -2.68 -14.75 5.38
C ALA A 66 -3.56 -14.60 6.64
N LEU A 67 -3.16 -13.76 7.60
CA LEU A 67 -3.92 -13.55 8.84
C LEU A 67 -5.21 -12.77 8.60
N GLY A 68 -5.16 -11.73 7.76
CA GLY A 68 -6.30 -10.87 7.44
C GLY A 68 -7.30 -11.50 6.46
N LYS A 69 -6.80 -12.28 5.50
CA LYS A 69 -7.59 -12.81 4.37
C LYS A 69 -8.94 -13.46 4.74
N PRO A 70 -9.04 -14.29 5.79
CA PRO A 70 -10.30 -14.97 6.12
C PRO A 70 -11.47 -14.03 6.43
N VAL A 71 -11.21 -12.78 6.80
CA VAL A 71 -12.23 -11.80 7.23
C VAL A 71 -12.40 -10.62 6.26
N GLU A 72 -11.73 -10.63 5.11
CA GLU A 72 -11.76 -9.56 4.09
C GLU A 72 -13.09 -9.43 3.31
N GLN A 73 -14.13 -10.16 3.69
CA GLN A 73 -15.47 -10.05 3.08
C GLN A 73 -16.27 -8.85 3.64
N GLY A 74 -15.58 -7.79 4.05
CA GLY A 74 -16.18 -6.61 4.65
C GLY A 74 -16.66 -6.82 6.09
N TRP A 75 -16.05 -7.74 6.83
CA TRP A 75 -16.44 -7.97 8.23
C TRP A 75 -16.12 -6.74 9.08
N HIS A 76 -17.08 -6.37 9.91
CA HIS A 76 -16.88 -5.39 10.96
C HIS A 76 -16.20 -6.04 12.18
N LYS A 77 -15.62 -5.20 13.06
CA LYS A 77 -14.88 -5.67 14.24
C LYS A 77 -15.74 -6.56 15.15
N ASP A 78 -17.00 -6.21 15.35
CA ASP A 78 -17.96 -6.98 16.14
C ASP A 78 -18.23 -8.37 15.56
N GLN A 79 -18.28 -8.51 14.23
CA GLN A 79 -18.40 -9.82 13.58
C GLN A 79 -17.14 -10.68 13.76
N ILE A 80 -15.96 -10.06 13.66
CA ILE A 80 -14.69 -10.73 13.95
C ILE A 80 -14.65 -11.19 15.40
N ASP A 81 -14.99 -10.30 16.35
CA ASP A 81 -15.02 -10.61 17.78
C ASP A 81 -16.02 -11.76 18.08
N SER A 82 -17.22 -11.71 17.50
CA SER A 82 -18.28 -12.73 17.64
C SER A 82 -17.78 -14.10 17.16
N TYR A 83 -17.16 -14.14 15.98
CA TYR A 83 -16.59 -15.37 15.43
C TYR A 83 -15.46 -15.93 16.29
N LEU A 84 -14.53 -15.08 16.73
CA LEU A 84 -13.39 -15.50 17.54
C LEU A 84 -13.81 -15.96 18.94
N GLN A 85 -14.85 -15.37 19.53
CA GLN A 85 -15.46 -15.85 20.78
C GLN A 85 -16.07 -17.23 20.60
N PHE A 86 -16.88 -17.41 19.56
CA PHE A 86 -17.50 -18.70 19.23
C PHE A 86 -16.44 -19.79 18.99
N ALA A 87 -15.38 -19.45 18.26
CA ALA A 87 -14.26 -20.34 17.97
C ALA A 87 -13.32 -20.55 19.18
N LYS A 88 -13.56 -19.89 20.33
CA LYS A 88 -12.71 -19.90 21.53
C LYS A 88 -11.25 -19.54 21.22
N ALA A 89 -11.07 -18.52 20.37
CA ALA A 89 -9.79 -18.10 19.83
C ALA A 89 -9.34 -16.71 20.31
N LEU A 90 -10.00 -16.14 21.33
CA LEU A 90 -9.56 -14.90 21.99
C LEU A 90 -8.67 -15.18 23.21
N PRO A 91 -7.58 -14.42 23.42
CA PRO A 91 -7.01 -13.44 22.48
C PRO A 91 -6.44 -14.14 21.24
N LEU A 92 -6.53 -13.49 20.08
CA LEU A 92 -5.99 -14.02 18.83
C LEU A 92 -4.45 -13.95 18.86
N ASN A 93 -3.81 -15.06 19.21
CA ASN A 93 -2.36 -15.20 19.35
C ASN A 93 -1.71 -16.09 18.26
N ASP A 94 -2.51 -16.52 17.29
CA ASP A 94 -2.19 -17.38 16.15
C ASP A 94 -3.30 -17.17 15.10
N TYR A 95 -3.23 -17.78 13.91
CA TYR A 95 -4.19 -17.59 12.81
C TYR A 95 -5.64 -17.91 13.19
N ILE A 96 -6.60 -17.34 12.45
CA ILE A 96 -8.02 -17.57 12.67
C ILE A 96 -8.35 -19.05 12.41
N PRO A 97 -8.89 -19.81 13.38
CA PRO A 97 -9.28 -21.20 13.16
C PRO A 97 -10.58 -21.27 12.36
N LEU A 98 -10.66 -22.20 11.42
CA LEU A 98 -11.90 -22.49 10.72
C LEU A 98 -12.82 -23.36 11.60
N VAL A 99 -13.97 -22.80 11.99
CA VAL A 99 -15.06 -23.49 12.69
C VAL A 99 -16.37 -23.37 11.92
N ASP A 100 -17.18 -24.42 11.99
CA ASP A 100 -18.51 -24.48 11.40
C ASP A 100 -19.60 -24.13 12.42
N GLY A 101 -20.78 -23.74 11.93
CA GLY A 101 -21.97 -23.60 12.77
C GLY A 101 -22.03 -22.34 13.61
N HIS A 102 -21.33 -21.26 13.22
CA HIS A 102 -21.48 -19.97 13.86
C HIS A 102 -22.98 -19.55 13.90
N PRO A 103 -23.54 -19.13 15.05
CA PRO A 103 -24.99 -18.88 15.19
C PRO A 103 -25.56 -17.83 14.23
N GLU A 104 -24.74 -16.83 13.88
CA GLU A 104 -25.10 -15.76 12.93
C GLU A 104 -24.80 -16.13 11.47
N GLY A 105 -24.37 -17.36 11.20
CA GLY A 105 -24.06 -17.84 9.84
C GLY A 105 -22.78 -17.24 9.24
N LEU A 106 -21.90 -16.66 10.05
CA LEU A 106 -20.61 -16.14 9.62
C LEU A 106 -19.72 -17.25 9.03
N LYS A 107 -19.16 -17.00 7.85
CA LYS A 107 -18.27 -17.93 7.14
C LYS A 107 -17.00 -17.22 6.71
N LEU A 108 -15.87 -17.81 7.07
CA LEU A 108 -14.56 -17.31 6.64
C LEU A 108 -14.38 -17.42 5.13
N ARG A 109 -13.62 -16.48 4.58
CA ARG A 109 -13.05 -16.57 3.25
C ARG A 109 -11.82 -17.49 3.27
N ASP A 110 -11.42 -17.97 2.11
CA ASP A 110 -10.09 -18.58 1.88
C ASP A 110 -9.63 -19.55 3.00
N PRO A 111 -10.29 -20.73 3.15
CA PRO A 111 -9.97 -21.72 4.20
C PRO A 111 -8.49 -22.09 4.32
N ASP A 112 -7.72 -22.03 3.23
CA ASP A 112 -6.29 -22.31 3.21
C ASP A 112 -5.46 -21.30 4.02
N CYS A 113 -6.03 -20.13 4.34
CA CYS A 113 -5.42 -19.09 5.18
C CYS A 113 -5.78 -19.23 6.67
N THR A 114 -6.41 -20.33 7.06
CA THR A 114 -6.83 -20.56 8.45
C THR A 114 -5.86 -21.46 9.22
N ARG A 115 -5.90 -21.38 10.55
CA ARG A 115 -5.00 -22.14 11.44
C ARG A 115 -4.98 -23.64 11.08
N GLY A 116 -3.76 -24.18 10.94
CA GLY A 116 -3.54 -25.58 10.61
C GLY A 116 -3.77 -25.96 9.14
N ARG A 117 -4.08 -24.98 8.27
CA ARG A 117 -4.30 -25.20 6.82
C ARG A 117 -3.36 -24.41 5.90
N ILE A 118 -2.52 -23.54 6.48
CA ILE A 118 -1.56 -22.73 5.72
C ILE A 118 -0.39 -23.60 5.28
N HIS A 119 -0.33 -23.90 3.98
CA HIS A 119 0.77 -24.64 3.35
C HIS A 119 1.61 -23.77 2.40
N TYR A 120 1.06 -22.64 1.97
CA TYR A 120 1.66 -21.65 1.09
C TYR A 120 0.96 -20.32 1.31
N MET A 121 1.55 -19.22 0.83
CA MET A 121 0.84 -17.95 0.76
C MET A 121 -0.17 -18.01 -0.38
N ALA A 122 -1.46 -17.98 -0.06
CA ALA A 122 -2.53 -17.91 -1.07
C ALA A 122 -2.39 -16.62 -1.88
N ARG A 123 -2.89 -16.61 -3.13
CA ARG A 123 -2.80 -15.41 -3.97
C ARG A 123 -3.52 -14.25 -3.29
N ASP A 124 -2.85 -13.10 -3.31
CA ASP A 124 -3.29 -11.86 -2.68
C ASP A 124 -2.82 -10.68 -3.54
N ASP A 125 -3.62 -9.63 -3.69
CA ASP A 125 -3.18 -8.46 -4.46
C ASP A 125 -2.03 -7.71 -3.79
N ASP A 126 -1.95 -7.72 -2.45
CA ASP A 126 -0.80 -7.21 -1.72
C ASP A 126 0.50 -7.90 -2.19
N MET A 127 0.45 -9.22 -2.37
CA MET A 127 1.58 -10.02 -2.85
C MET A 127 1.85 -9.76 -4.33
N ASP A 128 0.80 -9.70 -5.16
CA ASP A 128 0.93 -9.49 -6.60
C ASP A 128 1.62 -8.16 -6.91
N TYR A 129 1.23 -7.06 -6.25
CA TYR A 129 1.87 -5.76 -6.47
C TYR A 129 3.33 -5.74 -6.02
N THR A 130 3.68 -6.49 -4.98
CA THR A 130 5.08 -6.59 -4.53
C THR A 130 5.95 -7.30 -5.58
N VAL A 131 5.45 -8.41 -6.14
CA VAL A 131 6.11 -9.11 -7.25
C VAL A 131 6.17 -8.23 -8.50
N LEU A 132 5.12 -7.47 -8.77
CA LEU A 132 5.07 -6.52 -9.88
C LEU A 132 6.11 -5.41 -9.74
N GLY A 133 6.29 -4.86 -8.53
CA GLY A 133 7.30 -3.87 -8.21
C GLY A 133 8.71 -4.40 -8.41
N LEU A 134 8.99 -5.65 -7.98
CA LEU A 134 10.24 -6.33 -8.29
C LEU A 134 10.47 -6.44 -9.81
N HIS A 135 9.44 -6.84 -10.56
CA HIS A 135 9.53 -6.93 -12.02
C HIS A 135 9.86 -5.58 -12.69
N VAL A 136 9.31 -4.48 -12.19
CA VAL A 136 9.65 -3.12 -12.64
C VAL A 136 11.14 -2.83 -12.39
N LEU A 137 11.64 -3.12 -11.18
CA LEU A 137 13.05 -2.89 -10.84
C LEU A 137 14.00 -3.74 -11.69
N GLU A 138 13.67 -4.99 -11.97
CA GLU A 138 14.48 -5.87 -12.82
C GLU A 138 14.49 -5.40 -14.28
N SER A 139 13.35 -4.93 -14.78
CA SER A 139 13.17 -4.55 -16.19
C SER A 139 13.65 -3.14 -16.51
N CYS A 140 13.48 -2.21 -15.57
CA CYS A 140 13.72 -0.77 -15.78
C CYS A 140 14.84 -0.21 -14.88
N ARG A 141 15.40 -1.01 -13.96
CA ARG A 141 16.40 -0.58 -12.97
C ARG A 141 15.85 0.56 -12.09
N LEU A 142 16.74 1.33 -11.45
CA LEU A 142 16.37 2.35 -10.46
C LEU A 142 15.84 3.66 -11.10
N ASP A 143 15.88 3.77 -12.42
CA ASP A 143 15.54 4.99 -13.17
C ASP A 143 14.13 4.91 -13.76
N PHE A 144 13.33 3.93 -13.31
CA PHE A 144 11.96 3.73 -13.78
C PHE A 144 11.08 4.96 -13.52
N THR A 145 10.10 5.16 -14.38
CA THR A 145 9.10 6.24 -14.29
C THR A 145 7.72 5.67 -13.94
N SER A 146 6.78 6.53 -13.53
CA SER A 146 5.37 6.15 -13.38
C SER A 146 4.77 5.55 -14.66
N ARG A 147 5.27 5.97 -15.83
CA ARG A 147 4.87 5.39 -17.12
C ARG A 147 5.36 3.96 -17.30
N ASN A 148 6.54 3.62 -16.78
CA ASN A 148 7.03 2.24 -16.79
C ASN A 148 6.19 1.33 -15.88
N VAL A 149 5.80 1.83 -14.70
CA VAL A 149 4.88 1.15 -13.80
C VAL A 149 3.53 0.91 -14.48
N ALA A 150 2.91 1.98 -15.01
CA ALA A 150 1.63 1.89 -15.71
C ALA A 150 1.67 0.95 -16.93
N GLY A 151 2.76 0.99 -17.70
CA GLY A 151 2.99 0.06 -18.80
C GLY A 151 3.11 -1.39 -18.31
N THR A 152 3.75 -1.61 -17.16
CA THR A 152 3.87 -2.94 -16.55
C THR A 152 2.50 -3.48 -16.14
N TRP A 153 1.63 -2.64 -15.55
CA TRP A 153 0.27 -3.02 -15.22
C TRP A 153 -0.50 -3.48 -16.47
N LEU A 154 -0.49 -2.68 -17.54
CA LEU A 154 -1.18 -3.01 -18.80
C LEU A 154 -0.73 -4.33 -19.43
N ASN A 155 0.53 -4.73 -19.21
CA ASN A 155 1.11 -5.93 -19.80
C ASN A 155 1.01 -7.18 -18.90
N ARG A 156 0.90 -7.01 -17.57
CA ARG A 156 1.10 -8.10 -16.61
C ARG A 156 -0.02 -8.27 -15.60
N LEU A 157 -0.82 -7.24 -15.34
CA LEU A 157 -1.81 -7.23 -14.27
C LEU A 157 -3.22 -7.38 -14.84
N PRO A 158 -3.95 -8.48 -14.58
CA PRO A 158 -5.30 -8.65 -15.09
C PRO A 158 -6.26 -7.61 -14.50
N TYR A 159 -7.08 -6.97 -15.35
CA TYR A 159 -8.00 -5.90 -14.92
C TYR A 159 -8.91 -6.30 -13.74
N HIS A 160 -9.48 -7.50 -13.76
CA HIS A 160 -10.38 -7.97 -12.69
C HIS A 160 -9.67 -8.31 -11.37
N LEU A 161 -8.35 -8.29 -11.35
CA LEU A 161 -7.51 -8.50 -10.17
C LEU A 161 -6.99 -7.18 -9.56
N THR A 162 -7.41 -6.04 -10.09
CA THR A 162 -7.23 -4.71 -9.48
C THR A 162 -8.48 -4.32 -8.69
N TYR A 163 -8.37 -3.45 -7.68
CA TYR A 163 -9.52 -3.02 -6.87
C TYR A 163 -9.61 -1.50 -6.82
N THR A 164 -10.78 -0.97 -6.44
CA THR A 164 -11.00 0.46 -6.11
C THR A 164 -10.24 1.46 -7.00
N ALA A 165 -9.18 2.10 -6.48
CA ALA A 165 -8.43 3.16 -7.14
C ALA A 165 -7.62 2.63 -8.32
N GLU A 166 -6.99 1.47 -8.15
CA GLU A 166 -6.24 0.77 -9.18
C GLU A 166 -7.14 0.37 -10.33
N ARG A 167 -8.35 -0.12 -10.04
CA ARG A 167 -9.31 -0.49 -11.08
C ARG A 167 -9.78 0.72 -11.87
N ALA A 168 -10.06 1.83 -11.19
CA ALA A 168 -10.42 3.09 -11.86
C ALA A 168 -9.25 3.60 -12.72
N ALA A 169 -8.03 3.59 -12.19
CA ALA A 169 -6.84 4.00 -12.91
C ALA A 169 -6.53 3.09 -14.10
N TYR A 170 -6.66 1.76 -13.96
CA TYR A 170 -6.45 0.81 -15.05
C TYR A 170 -7.41 1.07 -16.21
N ARG A 171 -8.71 1.30 -15.90
CA ARG A 171 -9.68 1.73 -16.92
C ARG A 171 -9.22 3.00 -17.63
N ASN A 172 -8.66 3.96 -16.91
CA ASN A 172 -8.16 5.21 -17.48
C ASN A 172 -6.92 4.98 -18.37
N LEU A 173 -5.99 4.12 -17.95
CA LEU A 173 -4.82 3.71 -18.73
C LEU A 173 -5.24 3.08 -20.07
N VAL A 174 -6.22 2.18 -20.06
CA VAL A 174 -6.78 1.56 -21.29
C VAL A 174 -7.41 2.62 -22.22
N ASN A 175 -7.90 3.72 -21.66
CA ASN A 175 -8.41 4.88 -22.42
C ASN A 175 -7.33 5.93 -22.73
N ASN A 176 -6.04 5.57 -22.67
CA ASN A 176 -4.89 6.43 -22.97
C ASN A 176 -4.70 7.65 -22.05
N LEU A 177 -5.31 7.65 -20.87
CA LEU A 177 -4.97 8.60 -19.82
C LEU A 177 -3.81 8.03 -19.02
N TRP A 178 -2.63 8.62 -19.16
CA TRP A 178 -1.40 8.19 -18.49
C TRP A 178 -1.23 8.88 -17.14
N PRO A 179 -0.36 8.37 -16.23
CA PRO A 179 -0.06 9.06 -14.98
C PRO A 179 0.48 10.49 -15.23
N PRO A 180 0.12 11.48 -14.38
CA PRO A 180 -0.72 11.35 -13.19
C PRO A 180 -2.24 11.41 -13.46
N GLU A 181 -2.67 11.58 -14.70
CA GLU A 181 -4.08 11.79 -15.07
C GLU A 181 -4.91 10.52 -14.90
N SER A 182 -4.28 9.35 -15.05
CA SER A 182 -4.86 8.05 -14.73
C SER A 182 -5.37 7.98 -13.29
N ALA A 183 -4.70 8.62 -12.33
CA ALA A 183 -5.12 8.66 -10.94
C ALA A 183 -6.27 9.64 -10.68
N ARG A 184 -6.37 10.73 -11.45
CA ARG A 184 -7.30 11.84 -11.21
C ARG A 184 -8.65 11.64 -11.87
N HIS A 185 -8.66 11.14 -13.10
CA HIS A 185 -9.86 11.11 -13.91
C HIS A 185 -10.88 10.10 -13.35
N ARG A 186 -12.01 10.57 -12.82
CA ARG A 186 -13.12 9.69 -12.39
C ARG A 186 -12.68 8.53 -11.50
N ASN A 187 -11.83 8.85 -10.54
CA ASN A 187 -11.33 7.92 -9.56
C ASN A 187 -11.70 8.41 -8.15
N PRO A 188 -12.85 8.01 -7.59
CA PRO A 188 -13.27 8.45 -6.27
C PRO A 188 -12.45 7.83 -5.13
N TYR A 189 -11.64 6.80 -5.42
CA TYR A 189 -10.87 6.03 -4.46
C TYR A 189 -9.40 6.48 -4.35
N ARG A 190 -9.00 7.50 -5.11
CA ARG A 190 -7.62 7.98 -5.30
C ARG A 190 -6.85 8.41 -4.03
N GLU A 191 -7.48 8.42 -2.86
CA GLU A 191 -6.84 8.67 -1.56
C GLU A 191 -7.00 7.49 -0.58
N TRP A 192 -7.47 6.33 -1.05
CA TRP A 192 -7.61 5.12 -0.24
C TRP A 192 -6.28 4.38 -0.10
N ILE A 193 -6.27 3.31 0.70
CA ILE A 193 -5.07 2.56 1.11
C ILE A 193 -4.37 1.77 -0.01
N GLY A 194 -4.94 1.70 -1.22
CA GLY A 194 -4.49 0.81 -2.29
C GLY A 194 -3.02 0.99 -2.70
N ALA A 195 -2.50 2.22 -2.69
CA ALA A 195 -1.07 2.46 -2.92
C ALA A 195 -0.22 2.08 -1.69
N GLN A 196 -0.69 2.38 -0.47
CA GLN A 196 0.03 2.09 0.77
C GLN A 196 0.41 0.61 0.90
N ILE A 197 -0.48 -0.31 0.52
CA ILE A 197 -0.20 -1.74 0.55
C ILE A 197 0.90 -2.15 -0.44
N ARG A 198 1.28 -1.35 -1.45
CA ARG A 198 2.27 -1.76 -2.48
C ARG A 198 3.72 -1.34 -2.18
N ALA A 199 3.92 -0.62 -1.09
CA ALA A 199 5.17 0.02 -0.72
C ALA A 199 6.39 -0.93 -0.60
N ASP A 200 6.13 -2.21 -0.38
CA ASP A 200 7.14 -3.19 0.03
C ASP A 200 8.30 -3.36 -0.93
N ALA A 201 8.02 -3.53 -2.23
CA ALA A 201 9.07 -3.69 -3.22
C ALA A 201 10.04 -2.50 -3.23
N TRP A 202 9.53 -1.30 -2.98
CA TRP A 202 10.29 -0.06 -2.99
C TRP A 202 11.15 0.11 -1.74
N GLY A 203 10.59 -0.23 -0.57
CA GLY A 203 11.32 -0.25 0.69
C GLY A 203 12.44 -1.30 0.69
N TYR A 204 12.16 -2.52 0.20
CA TYR A 204 13.13 -3.62 0.15
C TYR A 204 14.29 -3.30 -0.79
N ALA A 205 14.06 -2.53 -1.85
CA ALA A 205 15.07 -2.12 -2.82
C ALA A 205 15.97 -0.96 -2.35
N ALA A 206 15.64 -0.33 -1.22
CA ALA A 206 16.33 0.86 -0.72
C ALA A 206 16.66 0.77 0.80
N PRO A 207 17.32 -0.30 1.27
CA PRO A 207 17.60 -0.49 2.70
C PRO A 207 18.46 0.65 3.24
N GLY A 208 18.01 1.28 4.33
CA GLY A 208 18.65 2.46 4.92
C GLY A 208 18.60 3.72 4.04
N TRP A 209 17.79 3.76 2.98
CA TRP A 209 17.63 4.94 2.12
C TRP A 209 16.15 5.39 2.03
N PRO A 210 15.58 5.94 3.12
CA PRO A 210 14.16 6.33 3.18
C PRO A 210 13.71 7.25 2.04
N GLU A 211 14.52 8.26 1.71
CA GLU A 211 14.17 9.19 0.63
C GLU A 211 14.07 8.49 -0.74
N LYS A 212 14.91 7.48 -0.99
CA LYS A 212 14.87 6.74 -2.26
C LYS A 212 13.69 5.78 -2.31
N ALA A 213 13.37 5.13 -1.19
CA ALA A 213 12.18 4.31 -1.07
C ALA A 213 10.90 5.13 -1.30
N ALA A 214 10.81 6.32 -0.68
CA ALA A 214 9.70 7.24 -0.87
C ALA A 214 9.60 7.77 -2.31
N GLU A 215 10.74 8.03 -2.98
CA GLU A 215 10.76 8.43 -4.39
C GLU A 215 10.25 7.31 -5.32
N PHE A 216 10.62 6.05 -5.06
CA PHE A 216 10.11 4.88 -5.79
C PHE A 216 8.60 4.69 -5.58
N ALA A 217 8.16 4.76 -4.32
CA ALA A 217 6.75 4.74 -3.96
C ALA A 217 5.95 5.85 -4.62
N PHE A 218 6.47 7.09 -4.67
CA PHE A 218 5.82 8.19 -5.38
C PHE A 218 5.60 7.87 -6.87
N ARG A 219 6.62 7.32 -7.54
CA ARG A 219 6.54 6.94 -8.97
C ARG A 219 5.47 5.87 -9.19
N ASP A 220 5.30 4.93 -8.26
CA ASP A 220 4.25 3.91 -8.32
C ASP A 220 2.86 4.47 -7.96
N ALA A 221 2.72 5.14 -6.82
CA ALA A 221 1.47 5.67 -6.30
C ALA A 221 0.77 6.59 -7.30
N THR A 222 1.53 7.47 -7.96
CA THR A 222 1.01 8.44 -8.96
C THR A 222 0.29 7.81 -10.14
N VAL A 223 0.43 6.49 -10.36
CA VAL A 223 -0.35 5.75 -11.36
C VAL A 223 -1.83 5.73 -11.00
N SER A 224 -2.20 5.58 -9.73
CA SER A 224 -3.58 5.39 -9.30
C SER A 224 -4.07 6.30 -8.16
N HIS A 225 -3.18 7.03 -7.50
CA HIS A 225 -3.48 7.82 -6.32
C HIS A 225 -3.00 9.28 -6.42
N VAL A 226 -3.57 10.11 -5.56
CA VAL A 226 -3.16 11.49 -5.27
C VAL A 226 -3.10 11.68 -3.76
N LYS A 227 -2.49 12.79 -3.29
CA LYS A 227 -2.51 13.23 -1.89
C LYS A 227 -2.23 12.08 -0.90
N ASN A 228 -3.12 11.82 0.07
CA ASN A 228 -2.93 10.79 1.10
C ASN A 228 -2.72 9.39 0.55
N GLY A 229 -3.24 9.08 -0.65
CA GLY A 229 -2.93 7.81 -1.30
C GLY A 229 -1.46 7.72 -1.73
N ILE A 230 -0.87 8.83 -2.21
CA ILE A 230 0.56 8.93 -2.49
C ILE A 230 1.37 8.86 -1.19
N TYR A 231 0.95 9.64 -0.18
CA TYR A 231 1.68 9.72 1.08
C TYR A 231 1.69 8.40 1.82
N GLY A 232 0.61 7.62 1.77
CA GLY A 232 0.54 6.29 2.38
C GLY A 232 1.64 5.36 1.87
N GLU A 233 1.86 5.31 0.55
CA GLU A 233 2.92 4.48 -0.01
C GLU A 233 4.31 5.02 0.30
N MET A 234 4.51 6.34 0.21
CA MET A 234 5.78 6.99 0.56
C MET A 234 6.16 6.74 2.03
N PHE A 235 5.20 6.91 2.93
CA PHE A 235 5.32 6.68 4.37
C PHE A 235 5.76 5.25 4.67
N VAL A 236 5.03 4.26 4.15
CA VAL A 236 5.34 2.84 4.41
C VAL A 236 6.66 2.42 3.75
N ALA A 237 6.95 2.88 2.54
CA ALA A 237 8.21 2.53 1.86
C ALA A 237 9.42 3.07 2.64
N ALA A 238 9.32 4.30 3.17
CA ALA A 238 10.34 4.89 4.02
C ALA A 238 10.51 4.15 5.36
N MET A 239 9.40 3.75 6.01
CA MET A 239 9.44 2.90 7.21
C MET A 239 10.16 1.57 6.92
N LEU A 240 9.82 0.91 5.82
CA LEU A 240 10.41 -0.36 5.43
C LEU A 240 11.92 -0.21 5.18
N ALA A 241 12.36 0.84 4.50
CA ALA A 241 13.77 1.14 4.33
C ALA A 241 14.50 1.35 5.67
N ALA A 242 13.87 2.06 6.62
CA ALA A 242 14.43 2.34 7.94
C ALA A 242 14.52 1.08 8.83
N ALA A 243 13.53 0.18 8.74
CA ALA A 243 13.45 -1.04 9.55
C ALA A 243 14.60 -2.04 9.31
N PHE A 244 15.38 -1.86 8.23
CA PHE A 244 16.61 -2.60 8.04
C PHE A 244 17.71 -2.16 9.03
N MET A 245 17.73 -0.88 9.41
CA MET A 245 18.80 -0.24 10.18
C MET A 245 18.49 -0.15 11.68
N THR A 246 17.22 -0.12 12.05
CA THR A 246 16.78 0.00 13.45
C THR A 246 15.64 -0.97 13.75
N SER A 247 15.55 -1.41 15.01
CA SER A 247 14.42 -2.17 15.55
C SER A 247 13.52 -1.33 16.44
N ASP A 248 13.81 -0.04 16.61
CA ASP A 248 12.95 0.88 17.34
C ASP A 248 11.76 1.28 16.44
N VAL A 249 10.57 0.81 16.83
CA VAL A 249 9.32 1.05 16.09
C VAL A 249 8.99 2.55 16.03
N GLU A 250 9.24 3.31 17.10
CA GLU A 250 8.99 4.75 17.10
C GLU A 250 9.93 5.46 16.14
N GLU A 251 11.20 5.06 16.08
CA GLU A 251 12.16 5.59 15.13
C GLU A 251 11.72 5.30 13.69
N VAL A 252 11.34 4.05 13.39
CA VAL A 252 10.81 3.66 12.07
C VAL A 252 9.64 4.54 11.64
N ILE A 253 8.66 4.75 12.54
CA ILE A 253 7.50 5.61 12.26
C ILE A 253 7.94 7.06 12.03
N LYS A 254 8.83 7.61 12.86
CA LYS A 254 9.35 8.98 12.71
C LYS A 254 10.07 9.17 11.38
N VAL A 255 10.85 8.19 10.93
CA VAL A 255 11.50 8.22 9.61
C VAL A 255 10.45 8.23 8.50
N GLY A 256 9.44 7.36 8.57
CA GLY A 256 8.32 7.36 7.62
C GLY A 256 7.64 8.72 7.52
N LEU A 257 7.25 9.29 8.67
CA LEU A 257 6.57 10.61 8.73
C LEU A 257 7.44 11.73 8.15
N SER A 258 8.77 11.59 8.20
CA SER A 258 9.68 12.59 7.65
C SER A 258 9.74 12.63 6.11
N GLU A 259 9.09 11.69 5.43
CA GLU A 259 9.06 11.60 3.97
C GLU A 259 7.74 12.07 3.35
N ILE A 260 6.78 12.54 4.15
CA ILE A 260 5.47 13.05 3.73
C ILE A 260 5.22 14.47 4.26
N PRO A 261 4.25 15.25 3.72
CA PRO A 261 3.99 16.60 4.18
C PRO A 261 3.64 16.64 5.68
N ALA A 262 4.24 17.55 6.43
CA ALA A 262 4.06 17.62 7.89
C ALA A 262 2.63 17.99 8.31
N ASN A 263 1.89 18.67 7.43
CA ASN A 263 0.52 19.12 7.68
C ASN A 263 -0.46 18.51 6.65
N CYS A 264 -0.39 17.20 6.43
CA CYS A 264 -1.41 16.45 5.69
C CYS A 264 -2.32 15.67 6.66
N ARG A 265 -3.45 15.15 6.16
CA ARG A 265 -4.39 14.36 7.01
C ARG A 265 -3.81 13.05 7.53
N LEU A 266 -2.75 12.53 6.90
CA LEU A 266 -2.11 11.27 7.28
C LEU A 266 -1.09 11.43 8.43
N ALA A 267 -0.49 12.62 8.58
CA ALA A 267 0.62 12.88 9.50
C ALA A 267 0.17 13.15 10.96
#